data_AF-A0A365NIH2-F1
#
_entry.id   AF-A0A365NIH2-F1
#
_cell.length_a   1.000
_cell.length_b   1.000
_cell.length_c   1.000
_cell.angle_alpha   90.00
_cell.angle_beta   90.00
_cell.angle_gamma   90.00
#
_symmetry.space_group_name_H-M   'P 1'
#
loop_
_entity.id
_entity.type
_entity.pdbx_description
1 polymer ?
#
loop_
_entity_poly.entity_id
_entity_poly.type
_entity_poly.pdbx_seq_one_letter_code
_entity_poly.pdbx_strand_id
1 'polypeptide(L)'
;MKSSLSSVLAALALSLPLAAASPQYSNPKAPSCRFGPEWSQKDVLQHTDDFIWDLLYWEGKFHQNDVAYNTQNGMSYDGTQLDWKTGKRTNKHTFSAASKEALQIMLYAQAISGSKEAARFLTPDNLKAAPGFAASIMETKLKTYSQFNQTYPGFGGFLPWIKTDTTTISPQDGWDDRVPGLDNG
;
A
#
# COMPACT_ATOMS: atom_id res chain seq x y z
N MET A 1 18.21 -65.92 32.17
CA MET A 1 18.87 -64.69 31.65
C MET A 1 18.71 -64.65 30.15
N LYS A 2 17.96 -63.67 29.63
CA LYS A 2 18.14 -62.94 28.35
C LYS A 2 16.86 -62.12 28.11
N SER A 3 16.90 -60.88 28.58
CA SER A 3 15.96 -59.82 28.22
C SER A 3 16.37 -59.27 26.84
N SER A 4 15.43 -59.17 25.91
CA SER A 4 15.62 -58.47 24.63
C SER A 4 14.68 -57.27 24.63
N LEU A 5 15.25 -56.09 24.83
CA LEU A 5 14.58 -54.81 24.62
C LEU A 5 14.72 -54.45 23.13
N SER A 6 13.62 -54.46 22.39
CA SER A 6 13.53 -53.87 21.06
C SER A 6 13.26 -52.37 21.20
N SER A 7 14.25 -51.55 20.89
CA SER A 7 14.13 -50.09 20.79
C SER A 7 13.48 -49.73 19.45
N VAL A 8 12.28 -49.15 19.49
CA VAL A 8 11.64 -48.53 18.32
C VAL A 8 12.19 -47.11 18.20
N LEU A 9 13.01 -46.84 17.18
CA LEU A 9 13.36 -45.48 16.79
C LEU A 9 12.22 -44.88 15.98
N ALA A 10 11.54 -43.87 16.53
CA ALA A 10 10.64 -42.99 15.79
C ALA A 10 11.48 -41.95 15.02
N ALA A 11 11.44 -42.01 13.69
CA ALA A 11 12.02 -40.98 12.84
C ALA A 11 11.08 -39.77 12.81
N LEU A 12 11.48 -38.65 13.44
CA LEU A 12 10.83 -37.35 13.22
C LEU A 12 11.21 -36.84 11.82
N ALA A 13 10.25 -36.85 10.90
CA ALA A 13 10.37 -36.12 9.64
C ALA A 13 10.18 -34.62 9.92
N LEU A 14 11.28 -33.87 9.95
CA LEU A 14 11.26 -32.41 9.93
C LEU A 14 10.81 -31.95 8.54
N SER A 15 9.54 -31.57 8.40
CA SER A 15 9.04 -30.85 7.24
C SER A 15 9.61 -29.44 7.24
N LEU A 16 10.72 -29.22 6.53
CA LEU A 16 11.18 -27.88 6.19
C LEU A 16 10.11 -27.23 5.28
N PRO A 17 9.61 -26.02 5.60
CA PRO A 17 8.74 -25.32 4.67
C PRO A 17 9.54 -25.05 3.40
N LEU A 18 9.01 -25.44 2.23
CA LEU A 18 9.51 -24.93 0.97
C LEU A 18 9.35 -23.41 1.01
N ALA A 19 10.44 -22.69 1.24
CA ALA A 19 10.49 -21.28 0.91
C ALA A 19 10.24 -21.18 -0.60
N ALA A 20 9.09 -20.65 -0.99
CA ALA A 20 8.85 -20.30 -2.38
C ALA A 20 10.03 -19.44 -2.85
N ALA A 21 10.62 -19.80 -4.00
CA ALA A 21 11.70 -19.01 -4.56
C ALA A 21 11.21 -17.58 -4.73
N SER A 22 11.88 -16.63 -4.07
CA SER A 22 11.53 -15.22 -4.22
C SER A 22 11.74 -14.82 -5.69
N PRO A 23 10.82 -14.05 -6.29
CA PRO A 23 10.99 -13.57 -7.65
C PRO A 23 12.36 -12.87 -7.82
N GLN A 24 13.07 -13.21 -8.89
CA GLN A 24 14.33 -12.59 -9.24
C GLN A 24 14.08 -11.36 -10.11
N TYR A 25 13.84 -10.22 -9.46
CA TYR A 25 13.72 -8.94 -10.16
C TYR A 25 15.09 -8.49 -10.68
N SER A 26 15.28 -8.60 -11.99
CA SER A 26 16.60 -8.49 -12.63
C SER A 26 16.95 -7.07 -13.09
N ASN A 27 15.96 -6.17 -13.22
CA ASN A 27 16.18 -4.84 -13.77
C ASN A 27 15.86 -3.71 -12.77
N PRO A 28 16.87 -3.01 -12.23
CA PRO A 28 16.66 -1.86 -11.36
C PRO A 28 16.20 -0.62 -12.14
N LYS A 29 16.28 -0.62 -13.48
CA LYS A 29 15.97 0.56 -14.29
C LYS A 29 14.47 0.88 -14.29
N ALA A 30 14.18 2.15 -14.55
CA ALA A 30 12.84 2.63 -14.82
C ALA A 30 12.37 2.14 -16.20
N PRO A 31 11.19 1.49 -16.32
CA PRO A 31 10.57 1.18 -17.61
C PRO A 31 10.07 2.44 -18.32
N SER A 32 9.73 2.32 -19.61
CA SER A 32 9.11 3.43 -20.36
C SER A 32 7.71 3.73 -19.81
N CYS A 33 7.23 4.98 -19.90
CA CYS A 33 5.88 5.34 -19.43
C CYS A 33 4.77 4.57 -20.17
N ARG A 34 5.01 4.24 -21.43
CA ARG A 34 4.10 3.45 -22.26
C ARG A 34 4.61 2.02 -22.41
N PHE A 35 5.03 1.38 -21.30
CA PHE A 35 5.59 0.03 -21.33
C PHE A 35 4.57 -1.03 -21.76
N GLY A 36 3.27 -0.84 -21.50
CA GLY A 36 2.24 -1.88 -21.75
C GLY A 36 2.29 -2.53 -23.14
N PRO A 37 2.29 -1.75 -24.25
CA PRO A 37 2.43 -2.29 -25.60
C PRO A 37 3.79 -2.93 -25.94
N GLU A 38 4.82 -2.75 -25.11
CA GLU A 38 6.13 -3.42 -25.29
C GLU A 38 6.06 -4.90 -24.88
N TRP A 39 5.02 -5.28 -24.13
CA TRP A 39 4.75 -6.65 -23.71
C TRP A 39 3.65 -7.27 -24.58
N SER A 40 3.92 -8.40 -25.23
CA SER A 40 2.85 -9.20 -25.80
C SER A 40 2.10 -9.98 -24.71
N GLN A 41 0.87 -10.41 -24.99
CA GLN A 41 0.13 -11.27 -24.05
C GLN A 41 0.92 -12.53 -23.68
N LYS A 42 1.66 -13.10 -24.64
CA LYS A 42 2.50 -14.27 -24.39
C LYS A 42 3.64 -13.94 -23.42
N ASP A 43 4.28 -12.79 -23.59
CA ASP A 43 5.35 -12.33 -22.69
C ASP A 43 4.83 -12.12 -21.28
N VAL A 44 3.66 -11.48 -21.12
CA VAL A 44 3.01 -11.30 -19.80
C VAL A 44 2.75 -12.64 -19.12
N LEU A 45 2.26 -13.64 -19.85
CA LEU A 45 1.98 -14.97 -19.28
C LEU A 45 3.26 -15.77 -18.93
N GLN A 46 4.36 -15.52 -19.64
CA GLN A 46 5.63 -16.24 -19.45
C GLN A 46 6.54 -15.56 -18.42
N HIS A 47 6.42 -14.24 -18.27
CA HIS A 47 7.27 -13.37 -17.48
C HIS A 47 6.43 -12.41 -16.62
N THR A 48 5.40 -12.96 -15.97
CA THR A 48 4.41 -12.20 -15.18
C THR A 48 5.07 -11.28 -14.14
N ASP A 49 6.09 -11.76 -13.44
CA ASP A 49 6.76 -11.00 -12.38
C ASP A 49 7.49 -9.78 -12.92
N ASP A 50 8.10 -9.88 -14.11
CA ASP A 50 8.79 -8.76 -14.76
C ASP A 50 7.79 -7.71 -15.25
N PHE A 51 6.64 -8.14 -15.79
CA PHE A 51 5.55 -7.23 -16.15
C PHE A 51 4.98 -6.51 -14.92
N ILE A 52 4.74 -7.24 -13.82
CA ILE A 52 4.28 -6.66 -12.55
C ILE A 52 5.33 -5.68 -12.00
N TRP A 53 6.61 -5.98 -12.13
CA TRP A 53 7.69 -5.10 -11.68
C TRP A 53 7.71 -3.75 -12.40
N ASP A 54 7.38 -3.75 -13.70
CA ASP A 54 7.23 -2.54 -14.50
C ASP A 54 5.95 -1.77 -14.14
N LEU A 55 4.83 -2.49 -13.94
CA LEU A 55 3.57 -1.92 -13.49
C LEU A 55 3.72 -1.20 -12.16
N LEU A 56 4.31 -1.87 -11.16
CA LEU A 56 4.50 -1.31 -9.82
C LEU A 56 5.37 -0.06 -9.82
N TYR A 57 6.35 0.05 -10.72
CA TYR A 57 7.15 1.27 -10.85
C TYR A 57 6.30 2.49 -11.21
N TRP A 58 5.39 2.33 -12.18
CA TRP A 58 4.54 3.41 -12.67
C TRP A 58 3.35 3.69 -11.75
N GLU A 59 2.72 2.66 -11.20
CA GLU A 59 1.69 2.82 -10.17
C GLU A 59 2.26 3.52 -8.92
N GLY A 60 3.51 3.24 -8.57
CA GLY A 60 4.25 3.96 -7.52
C GLY A 60 4.32 5.47 -7.73
N LYS A 61 4.25 5.95 -8.98
CA LYS A 61 4.20 7.39 -9.27
C LYS A 61 2.87 8.03 -8.89
N PHE A 62 1.81 7.26 -8.61
CA PHE A 62 0.60 7.79 -7.99
C PHE A 62 0.88 8.26 -6.55
N HIS A 63 1.77 7.56 -5.83
CA HIS A 63 2.12 7.85 -4.43
C HIS A 63 2.99 9.10 -4.29
N GLN A 64 2.35 10.26 -4.41
CA GLN A 64 2.96 11.57 -4.28
C GLN A 64 2.05 12.51 -3.50
N ASN A 65 2.66 13.51 -2.86
CA ASN A 65 1.93 14.64 -2.31
C ASN A 65 1.07 15.32 -3.38
N ASP A 66 -0.14 15.76 -3.02
CA ASP A 66 -1.11 16.39 -3.91
C ASP A 66 -1.59 15.50 -5.08
N VAL A 67 -1.37 14.19 -4.99
CA VAL A 67 -1.83 13.19 -5.96
C VAL A 67 -2.69 12.14 -5.28
N ALA A 68 -2.06 11.31 -4.44
CA ALA A 68 -2.72 10.21 -3.73
C ALA A 68 -2.93 10.51 -2.26
N TYR A 69 -2.14 11.42 -1.68
CA TYR A 69 -2.20 11.73 -0.27
C TYR A 69 -1.63 13.12 0.03
N ASN A 70 -1.88 13.60 1.23
CA ASN A 70 -1.33 14.83 1.77
C ASN A 70 -0.17 14.48 2.73
N THR A 71 1.05 14.94 2.43
CA THR A 71 2.22 14.64 3.26
C THR A 71 2.21 15.34 4.61
N GLN A 72 1.43 16.41 4.78
CA GLN A 72 1.36 17.15 6.05
C GLN A 72 0.59 16.41 7.13
N ASN A 73 -0.44 15.64 6.75
CA ASN A 73 -1.31 14.92 7.68
C ASN A 73 -1.32 13.40 7.43
N GLY A 74 -0.64 12.92 6.39
CA GLY A 74 -0.54 11.51 6.04
C GLY A 74 -1.82 10.90 5.45
N MET A 75 -2.89 11.67 5.22
CA MET A 75 -4.21 11.20 4.78
C MET A 75 -4.29 11.03 3.27
N SER A 76 -5.00 10.01 2.79
CA SER A 76 -5.25 9.84 1.36
C SER A 76 -6.15 10.95 0.80
N TYR A 77 -6.05 11.12 -0.51
CA TYR A 77 -7.09 11.68 -1.35
C TYR A 77 -7.78 10.52 -2.09
N ASP A 78 -9.03 10.72 -2.51
CA ASP A 78 -9.68 9.80 -3.45
C ASP A 78 -8.90 9.67 -4.76
N GLY A 79 -8.30 10.77 -5.22
CA GLY A 79 -7.40 10.77 -6.37
C GLY A 79 -7.17 12.18 -6.92
N THR A 80 -6.73 12.25 -8.18
CA THR A 80 -6.50 13.52 -8.88
C THR A 80 -6.89 13.41 -10.35
N GLN A 81 -7.39 14.50 -10.89
CA GLN A 81 -7.74 14.61 -12.30
C GLN A 81 -6.49 14.81 -13.15
N LEU A 82 -6.54 14.31 -14.38
CA LEU A 82 -5.51 14.50 -15.38
C LEU A 82 -6.03 15.39 -16.52
N ASP A 83 -5.17 16.26 -17.02
CA ASP A 83 -5.40 17.01 -18.23
C ASP A 83 -5.58 16.05 -19.41
N TRP A 84 -6.65 16.26 -20.17
CA TRP A 84 -7.06 15.37 -21.25
C TRP A 84 -6.00 15.15 -22.34
N LYS A 85 -5.20 16.19 -22.65
CA LYS A 85 -4.23 16.12 -23.75
C LYS A 85 -2.87 15.62 -23.29
N THR A 86 -2.43 16.06 -22.13
CA THR A 86 -1.06 15.87 -21.65
C THR A 86 -0.93 14.74 -20.63
N GLY A 87 -2.04 14.30 -20.03
CA GLY A 87 -2.03 13.34 -18.92
C GLY A 87 -1.38 13.89 -17.66
N LYS A 88 -1.11 15.20 -17.58
CA LYS A 88 -0.53 15.84 -16.40
C LYS A 88 -1.61 16.11 -15.36
N ARG A 89 -1.22 16.07 -14.10
CA ARG A 89 -2.10 16.34 -12.94
C ARG A 89 -2.70 17.74 -13.01
N THR A 90 -3.97 17.85 -12.62
CA THR A 90 -4.72 19.12 -12.58
C THR A 90 -5.34 19.35 -11.20
N ASN A 91 -6.58 18.93 -11.01
CA ASN A 91 -7.35 19.14 -9.78
C ASN A 91 -7.39 17.86 -8.95
N LYS A 92 -6.86 17.92 -7.72
CA LYS A 92 -7.03 16.82 -6.76
C LYS A 92 -8.46 16.77 -6.22
N HIS A 93 -8.93 15.59 -5.87
CA HIS A 93 -10.09 15.45 -5.00
C HIS A 93 -9.64 15.80 -3.58
N THR A 94 -10.25 16.81 -2.98
CA THR A 94 -9.88 17.30 -1.64
C THR A 94 -10.48 16.47 -0.50
N PHE A 95 -11.07 15.33 -0.85
CA PHE A 95 -11.76 14.42 0.07
C PHE A 95 -11.25 12.99 -0.07
N SER A 96 -11.52 12.19 0.96
CA SER A 96 -11.30 10.75 0.98
C SER A 96 -12.28 10.06 1.95
N ALA A 97 -12.09 8.76 2.16
CA ALA A 97 -12.86 7.92 3.06
C ALA A 97 -12.01 6.74 3.54
N ALA A 98 -12.46 6.07 4.61
CA ALA A 98 -11.76 4.92 5.18
C ALA A 98 -11.47 3.80 4.17
N SER A 99 -12.29 3.65 3.12
CA SER A 99 -12.05 2.69 2.03
C SER A 99 -10.74 2.94 1.27
N LYS A 100 -10.34 4.21 1.04
CA LYS A 100 -9.05 4.53 0.41
C LYS A 100 -7.91 4.41 1.41
N GLU A 101 -8.17 4.75 2.67
CA GLU A 101 -7.21 4.55 3.75
C GLU A 101 -6.83 3.08 3.88
N ALA A 102 -7.80 2.16 3.76
CA ALA A 102 -7.56 0.72 3.79
C ALA A 102 -6.58 0.27 2.70
N LEU A 103 -6.80 0.68 1.44
CA LEU A 103 -5.87 0.38 0.33
C LEU A 103 -4.45 0.88 0.61
N GLN A 104 -4.33 2.10 1.13
CA GLN A 104 -3.05 2.71 1.45
C GLN A 104 -2.35 1.99 2.62
N ILE A 105 -3.10 1.65 3.67
CA ILE A 105 -2.58 0.93 4.85
C ILE A 105 -2.16 -0.49 4.48
N MET A 106 -2.90 -1.18 3.62
CA MET A 106 -2.53 -2.51 3.12
C MET A 106 -1.18 -2.48 2.39
N LEU A 107 -0.96 -1.48 1.53
CA LEU A 107 0.33 -1.27 0.87
C LEU A 107 1.46 -1.00 1.88
N TYR A 108 1.22 -0.15 2.87
CA TYR A 108 2.20 0.17 3.91
C TYR A 108 2.53 -1.03 4.79
N ALA A 109 1.54 -1.88 5.10
CA ALA A 109 1.78 -3.13 5.81
C ALA A 109 2.79 -4.00 5.05
N GLN A 110 2.58 -4.21 3.74
CA GLN A 110 3.50 -4.96 2.88
C GLN A 110 4.91 -4.35 2.86
N ALA A 111 5.01 -3.02 2.75
CA ALA A 111 6.28 -2.30 2.75
C ALA A 111 7.04 -2.45 4.08
N ILE A 112 6.35 -2.31 5.21
CA ILE A 112 6.92 -2.47 6.55
C ILE A 112 7.40 -3.91 6.77
N SER A 113 6.67 -4.90 6.25
CA SER A 113 7.10 -6.30 6.28
C SER A 113 8.25 -6.64 5.31
N GLY A 114 8.73 -5.69 4.51
CA GLY A 114 9.89 -5.86 3.64
C GLY A 114 9.61 -6.44 2.26
N SER A 115 8.36 -6.36 1.75
CA SER A 115 8.04 -6.73 0.37
C SER A 115 8.84 -5.89 -0.63
N LYS A 116 9.48 -6.55 -1.60
CA LYS A 116 10.24 -5.89 -2.66
C LYS A 116 9.33 -5.18 -3.64
N GLU A 117 8.14 -5.71 -3.85
CA GLU A 117 7.08 -5.21 -4.72
C GLU A 117 6.49 -3.92 -4.16
N ALA A 118 6.16 -3.90 -2.86
CA ALA A 118 5.75 -2.69 -2.17
C ALA A 118 6.88 -1.64 -2.15
N ALA A 119 8.14 -2.08 -2.01
CA ALA A 119 9.29 -1.19 -2.13
C ALA A 119 9.50 -0.64 -3.55
N ARG A 120 9.23 -1.44 -4.58
CA ARG A 120 9.26 -1.01 -5.99
C ARG A 120 8.22 0.06 -6.25
N PHE A 121 7.06 -0.04 -5.61
CA PHE A 121 6.02 0.97 -5.66
C PHE A 121 6.42 2.25 -4.90
N LEU A 122 6.81 2.15 -3.63
CA LEU A 122 7.00 3.33 -2.76
C LEU A 122 8.34 4.04 -2.94
N THR A 123 9.42 3.27 -3.06
CA THR A 123 10.80 3.78 -3.06
C THR A 123 11.63 3.09 -4.14
N PRO A 124 11.24 3.17 -5.43
CA PRO A 124 11.87 2.39 -6.52
C PRO A 124 13.37 2.64 -6.66
N ASP A 125 13.85 3.82 -6.30
CA ASP A 125 15.26 4.21 -6.40
C ASP A 125 16.09 3.75 -5.17
N ASN A 126 15.43 3.35 -4.08
CA ASN A 126 16.07 2.80 -2.88
C ASN A 126 15.11 1.85 -2.14
N LEU A 127 15.03 0.59 -2.59
CA LEU A 127 14.08 -0.39 -2.05
C LEU A 127 14.20 -0.61 -0.53
N LYS A 128 15.40 -0.44 0.03
CA LYS A 128 15.65 -0.61 1.48
C LYS A 128 15.00 0.48 2.32
N ALA A 129 14.63 1.62 1.73
CA ALA A 129 14.00 2.72 2.45
C ALA A 129 12.50 2.50 2.70
N ALA A 130 11.85 1.58 1.97
CA ALA A 130 10.40 1.40 2.00
C ALA A 130 9.80 1.18 3.41
N PRO A 131 10.39 0.35 4.31
CA PRO A 131 9.82 0.15 5.64
C PRO A 131 9.77 1.44 6.47
N GLY A 132 10.89 2.19 6.50
CA GLY A 132 10.97 3.45 7.23
C GLY A 132 10.09 4.54 6.62
N PHE A 133 10.03 4.60 5.28
CA PHE A 133 9.18 5.53 4.56
C PHE A 133 7.69 5.31 4.91
N ALA A 134 7.20 4.07 4.78
CA ALA A 134 5.82 3.72 5.14
C ALA A 134 5.51 3.98 6.63
N ALA A 135 6.41 3.59 7.54
CA ALA A 135 6.24 3.80 8.98
C ALA A 135 6.08 5.30 9.33
N SER A 136 6.89 6.18 8.72
CA SER A 136 6.81 7.63 8.96
C SER A 136 5.48 8.25 8.53
N ILE A 137 4.88 7.75 7.44
CA ILE A 137 3.57 8.20 6.98
C ILE A 137 2.48 7.70 7.93
N MET A 138 2.55 6.44 8.36
CA MET A 138 1.61 5.86 9.32
C MET A 138 1.65 6.58 10.67
N GLU A 139 2.83 7.01 11.14
CA GLU A 139 2.95 7.79 12.37
C GLU A 139 2.25 9.15 12.24
N THR A 140 2.46 9.84 11.11
CA THR A 140 1.77 11.12 10.82
C THR A 140 0.26 10.92 10.75
N LYS A 141 -0.19 9.89 10.01
CA LYS A 141 -1.61 9.53 9.86
C LYS A 141 -2.26 9.25 11.21
N LEU A 142 -1.61 8.50 12.10
CA LEU A 142 -2.15 8.19 13.43
C LEU A 142 -2.33 9.44 14.29
N LYS A 143 -1.41 10.42 14.20
CA LYS A 143 -1.57 11.72 14.87
C LYS A 143 -2.81 12.45 14.36
N THR A 144 -3.02 12.46 13.05
CA THR A 144 -4.21 13.07 12.42
C THR A 144 -5.50 12.37 12.83
N TYR A 145 -5.53 11.03 12.84
CA TYR A 145 -6.69 10.27 13.34
C TYR A 145 -7.00 10.58 14.80
N SER A 146 -5.95 10.66 15.64
CA SER A 146 -6.11 10.97 17.06
C SER A 146 -6.67 12.38 17.28
N GLN A 147 -6.20 13.37 16.51
CA GLN A 147 -6.71 14.73 16.54
C GLN A 147 -8.16 14.81 16.05
N PHE A 148 -8.51 14.09 14.98
CA PHE A 148 -9.89 14.00 14.48
C PHE A 148 -10.81 13.44 15.56
N ASN A 149 -10.43 12.33 16.21
CA ASN A 149 -11.22 11.72 17.27
C ASN A 149 -11.40 12.64 18.50
N GLN A 150 -10.38 13.43 18.85
CA GLN A 150 -10.49 14.43 19.92
C GLN A 150 -11.46 15.57 19.57
N THR A 151 -11.48 15.97 18.29
CA THR A 151 -12.31 17.08 17.81
C THR A 151 -13.76 16.64 17.56
N TYR A 152 -13.95 15.42 17.04
CA TYR A 152 -15.25 14.85 16.66
C TYR A 152 -15.48 13.48 17.34
N PRO A 153 -15.57 13.43 18.68
CA PRO A 153 -15.68 12.16 19.41
C PRO A 153 -16.98 11.40 19.14
N GLY A 154 -18.00 12.06 18.57
CA GLY A 154 -19.27 11.44 18.17
C GLY A 154 -19.14 10.34 17.11
N PHE A 155 -18.05 10.32 16.34
CA PHE A 155 -17.75 9.23 15.42
C PHE A 155 -17.16 8.00 16.10
N GLY A 156 -16.84 8.05 17.40
CA GLY A 156 -16.39 6.89 18.17
C GLY A 156 -15.08 6.27 17.67
N GLY A 157 -14.19 7.07 17.08
CA GLY A 157 -12.93 6.62 16.49
C GLY A 157 -13.03 6.12 15.04
N PHE A 158 -14.24 6.02 14.47
CA PHE A 158 -14.44 5.74 13.06
C PHE A 158 -14.27 7.00 12.20
N LEU A 159 -14.12 6.82 10.88
CA LEU A 159 -14.04 7.92 9.93
C LEU A 159 -15.30 8.02 9.05
N PRO A 160 -15.89 9.22 8.89
CA PRO A 160 -16.81 9.49 7.80
C PRO A 160 -16.04 9.62 6.46
N TRP A 161 -16.72 10.07 5.41
CA TRP A 161 -16.01 10.75 4.33
C TRP A 161 -15.47 12.07 4.87
N ILE A 162 -14.23 12.40 4.51
CA ILE A 162 -13.45 13.48 5.15
C ILE A 162 -12.84 14.41 4.11
N LYS A 163 -12.71 15.69 4.45
CA LYS A 163 -11.83 16.65 3.77
C LYS A 163 -10.41 16.45 4.27
N THR A 164 -9.45 16.31 3.35
CA THR A 164 -8.05 15.93 3.66
C THR A 164 -7.00 16.89 3.12
N ASP A 165 -7.42 17.97 2.46
CA ASP A 165 -6.57 18.95 1.77
C ASP A 165 -5.94 20.02 2.68
N THR A 166 -6.30 20.01 3.97
CA THR A 166 -5.69 20.87 5.00
C THR A 166 -5.07 20.01 6.11
N THR A 167 -4.26 20.62 6.97
CA THR A 167 -3.55 19.89 8.04
C THR A 167 -4.51 19.17 9.00
N THR A 168 -5.59 19.82 9.39
CA THR A 168 -6.64 19.24 10.25
C THR A 168 -7.77 18.72 9.37
N ILE A 169 -8.08 17.43 9.45
CA ILE A 169 -9.20 16.86 8.71
C ILE A 169 -10.54 17.16 9.38
N SER A 170 -11.59 17.22 8.58
CA SER A 170 -12.97 17.40 9.02
C SER A 170 -13.90 16.51 8.20
N PRO A 171 -15.15 16.26 8.65
CA PRO A 171 -16.13 15.60 7.81
C PRO A 171 -16.32 16.34 6.48
N GLN A 172 -16.55 15.57 5.42
CA GLN A 172 -16.96 16.10 4.13
C GLN A 172 -18.41 16.56 4.20
N ASP A 173 -18.77 17.57 3.39
CA ASP A 173 -20.13 18.12 3.38
C ASP A 173 -21.17 17.00 3.17
N GLY A 174 -22.15 16.90 4.08
CA GLY A 174 -23.17 15.85 4.07
C GLY A 174 -22.79 14.55 4.80
N TRP A 175 -21.66 14.55 5.50
CA TRP A 175 -21.19 13.47 6.37
C TRP A 175 -20.90 13.93 7.82
N ASP A 176 -21.33 15.14 8.18
CA ASP A 176 -21.06 15.78 9.48
C ASP A 176 -21.53 14.97 10.71
N ASP A 177 -22.56 14.15 10.53
CA ASP A 177 -23.20 13.32 11.56
C ASP A 177 -23.44 11.88 11.10
N ARG A 178 -22.71 11.43 10.07
CA ARG A 178 -22.92 10.12 9.42
C ARG A 178 -21.62 9.35 9.29
N VAL A 179 -21.66 8.06 9.58
CA VAL A 179 -20.49 7.18 9.46
C VAL A 179 -20.84 5.91 8.66
N PRO A 180 -20.12 5.59 7.58
CA PRO A 180 -20.40 4.40 6.79
C PRO A 180 -19.68 3.18 7.37
N GLY A 181 -20.44 2.14 7.75
CA GLY A 181 -19.86 0.90 8.25
C GLY A 181 -19.04 0.14 7.21
N LEU A 182 -19.41 0.23 5.93
CA LEU A 182 -18.73 -0.48 4.84
C LEU A 182 -17.28 -0.03 4.68
N ASP A 183 -17.02 1.28 4.67
CA ASP A 183 -15.67 1.82 4.49
C ASP A 183 -14.77 1.60 5.72
N ASN A 184 -15.34 1.46 6.91
CA ASN A 184 -14.60 1.30 8.16
C ASN A 184 -14.28 -0.17 8.52
N GLY A 185 -14.94 -1.13 7.88
CA GLY A 185 -14.71 -2.56 8.07
C GLY A 185 -13.55 -3.08 7.24
#